data_AF-A0A5N7ZBA4-F1
#
_entry.id   AF-A0A5N7ZBA4-F1
#
_cell.length_a   1.000
_cell.length_b   1.000
_cell.length_c   1.000
_cell.angle_alpha   90.00
_cell.angle_beta   90.00
_cell.angle_gamma   90.00
#
_symmetry.space_group_name_H-M   'P 1'
#
loop_
_entity.id
_entity.type
_entity.pdbx_description
1 polymer ?
#
loop_
_entity_poly.entity_id
_entity_poly.type
_entity_poly.pdbx_seq_one_letter_code
_entity_poly.pdbx_strand_id
1 'polypeptide(L)' 'MLKKILKGFGIFLLLSIITLAAVPFMFKDKIKELVAKAINENVDAKVAFEDVDLSLFKSFPNANITIDKISVINKAPFE' A
#
# COMPACT_ATOMS: atom_id res chain seq x y z
N MET A 1 9.87 -9.79 -37.03
CA MET A 1 9.27 -8.72 -36.21
C MET A 1 8.94 -9.18 -34.79
N LEU A 2 8.32 -10.35 -34.61
CA LEU A 2 7.97 -10.92 -33.29
C LEU A 2 9.14 -10.98 -32.28
N LYS A 3 10.35 -11.37 -32.70
CA LYS A 3 11.54 -11.41 -31.82
C LYS A 3 11.92 -10.05 -31.21
N LYS A 4 11.68 -8.93 -31.93
CA LYS A 4 11.96 -7.57 -31.41
C LYS A 4 10.88 -7.15 -30.41
N ILE A 5 9.62 -7.47 -30.70
CA ILE A 5 8.49 -7.21 -29.81
C ILE A 5 8.64 -8.02 -28.51
N LEU A 6 9.00 -9.30 -28.59
CA LEU A 6 9.19 -10.16 -27.42
C LEU A 6 10.32 -9.63 -26.51
N LYS A 7 11.42 -9.13 -27.11
CA LYS A 7 12.52 -8.52 -26.35
C LYS A 7 12.07 -7.23 -25.65
N GLY A 8 11.36 -6.34 -26.35
CA GLY A 8 10.84 -5.11 -25.77
C GLY A 8 9.82 -5.38 -24.66
N PHE A 9 8.89 -6.30 -24.91
CA PHE A 9 7.88 -6.72 -23.93
C PHE A 9 8.52 -7.37 -22.71
N GLY A 10 9.56 -8.19 -22.88
CA GLY A 10 10.32 -8.77 -21.77
C GLY A 10 10.98 -7.71 -20.88
N ILE A 11 11.61 -6.71 -21.48
CA ILE A 11 12.22 -5.59 -20.73
C ILE A 11 11.15 -4.78 -20.00
N PHE A 12 10.03 -4.47 -20.68
CA PHE A 12 8.92 -3.75 -20.08
C PHE A 12 8.32 -4.51 -18.89
N LEU A 13 8.13 -5.83 -19.03
CA LEU A 13 7.60 -6.67 -17.96
C LEU A 13 8.56 -6.70 -16.76
N LEU A 14 9.86 -6.86 -17.02
CA LEU A 14 10.89 -6.84 -15.99
C LEU A 14 10.91 -5.50 -15.24
N LEU A 15 10.89 -4.39 -15.97
CA LEU A 15 10.85 -3.05 -15.40
C LEU A 15 9.58 -2.83 -14.54
N SER A 16 8.44 -3.31 -15.03
CA SER A 16 7.16 -3.24 -14.31
C SER A 16 7.22 -4.02 -13.00
N ILE A 17 7.76 -5.24 -12.99
CA ILE A 17 7.92 -6.06 -11.78
C ILE A 17 8.83 -5.37 -10.77
N ILE A 18 9.97 -4.82 -11.21
CA ILE A 18 10.90 -4.07 -10.34
C ILE A 18 10.19 -2.86 -9.73
N THR A 19 9.40 -2.16 -10.53
CA THR A 19 8.66 -0.98 -10.06
C THR A 19 7.60 -1.37 -9.02
N LEU A 20 6.79 -2.40 -9.29
CA LEU A 20 5.79 -2.90 -8.34
C LEU A 20 6.42 -3.36 -7.02
N ALA A 21 7.61 -3.96 -7.07
CA ALA A 21 8.34 -4.34 -5.87
C ALA A 21 8.90 -3.11 -5.14
N ALA A 22 9.38 -2.09 -5.84
CA ALA A 22 9.99 -0.90 -5.23
C ALA A 22 8.99 0.06 -4.58
N VAL A 23 7.77 0.18 -5.13
CA VAL A 23 6.71 1.09 -4.63
C VAL A 23 6.45 0.96 -3.12
N PRO A 24 6.16 -0.22 -2.54
CA PRO A 24 5.88 -0.33 -1.10
C PRO A 24 7.06 0.11 -0.22
N PHE A 25 8.30 -0.06 -0.67
CA PHE A 25 9.49 0.36 0.08
C PHE A 25 9.76 1.87 -0.04
N MET A 26 9.63 2.42 -1.25
CA MET A 26 9.93 3.84 -1.50
C MET A 26 8.85 4.78 -0.96
N PHE A 27 7.61 4.29 -0.81
CA PHE A 27 6.47 5.11 -0.39
C PHE A 27 5.87 4.68 0.96
N LYS A 28 6.58 3.89 1.78
CA LYS A 28 6.08 3.37 3.07
C LYS A 28 5.44 4.46 3.94
N ASP A 29 6.14 5.59 4.13
CA ASP A 29 5.67 6.68 4.98
C ASP A 29 4.40 7.34 4.42
N LYS A 30 4.35 7.58 3.11
CA LYS A 30 3.17 8.15 2.44
C LYS A 30 1.96 7.22 2.53
N ILE A 31 2.18 5.91 2.38
CA ILE A 31 1.13 4.90 2.54
C ILE A 31 0.57 4.97 3.96
N LYS A 32 1.45 5.04 4.97
CA LYS A 32 1.05 5.16 6.38
C LYS A 32 0.17 6.39 6.62
N GLU A 33 0.58 7.54 6.09
CA GLU A 33 -0.16 8.80 6.20
C GLU A 33 -1.53 8.74 5.52
N LEU A 34 -1.58 8.21 4.29
CA LEU A 34 -2.83 8.07 3.53
C LEU A 34 -3.81 7.12 4.21
N VAL A 35 -3.32 6.01 4.76
CA VAL A 35 -4.14 5.05 5.52
C VAL A 35 -4.67 5.69 6.80
N ALA A 36 -3.82 6.39 7.55
CA ALA A 36 -4.24 7.09 8.77
C ALA A 36 -5.33 8.13 8.46
N LYS A 37 -5.13 8.92 7.40
CA LYS A 37 -6.09 9.92 6.95
C LYS A 37 -7.42 9.27 6.55
N ALA A 38 -7.38 8.24 5.72
CA ALA A 38 -8.58 7.54 5.27
C ALA A 38 -9.37 6.94 6.44
N ILE A 39 -8.69 6.35 7.44
CA ILE A 39 -9.36 5.81 8.62
C ILE A 39 -10.00 6.92 9.44
N ASN A 40 -9.28 8.01 9.72
CA ASN A 40 -9.80 9.13 10.51
C ASN A 40 -10.98 9.86 9.83
N GLU A 41 -11.04 9.87 8.50
CA GLU A 41 -12.17 10.44 7.75
C GLU A 41 -13.42 9.54 7.77
N ASN A 42 -13.25 8.23 7.97
CA ASN A 42 -14.35 7.26 7.94
C ASN A 42 -14.78 6.76 9.33
N VAL A 43 -14.04 7.12 10.38
CA VAL A 43 -14.29 6.63 11.74
C VAL A 43 -14.21 7.77 12.76
N ASP A 44 -15.21 7.86 13.65
CA ASP A 44 -15.23 8.80 14.78
C ASP A 44 -14.34 8.37 15.97
N ALA A 45 -13.19 7.77 15.68
CA ALA A 45 -12.24 7.29 16.68
C ALA A 45 -10.81 7.63 16.27
N LYS A 46 -9.94 7.82 17.26
CA LYS A 46 -8.51 8.00 17.00
C LYS A 46 -7.89 6.62 16.79
N VAL A 47 -7.58 6.29 15.55
CA VAL A 47 -6.96 5.01 15.20
C VAL A 47 -5.45 5.20 15.05
N ALA A 48 -4.69 4.55 15.91
CA ALA A 48 -3.23 4.46 15.83
C ALA A 48 -2.83 3.05 15.38
N PHE A 49 -1.75 2.94 14.61
CA PHE A 49 -1.22 1.65 14.18
C PHE A 49 0.30 1.74 14.03
N GLU A 50 0.98 0.65 14.38
CA GLU A 50 2.43 0.60 14.42
C GLU A 50 3.00 0.48 13.00
N ASP A 51 2.47 -0.49 12.22
CA ASP A 51 2.95 -0.81 10.89
C ASP A 51 1.82 -0.98 9.87
N VAL A 52 2.14 -0.66 8.62
CA VAL A 52 1.29 -0.85 7.45
C VAL A 52 2.12 -1.50 6.36
N ASP A 53 1.66 -2.64 5.90
CA ASP A 53 2.24 -3.37 4.78
C ASP A 53 1.35 -3.23 3.55
N LEU A 54 1.96 -2.83 2.44
CA LEU A 54 1.33 -2.76 1.14
C LEU A 54 1.84 -3.90 0.26
N SER A 55 0.91 -4.70 -0.27
CA SER A 55 1.21 -5.71 -1.28
C SER A 55 0.43 -5.42 -2.56
N LEU A 56 1.14 -5.16 -3.65
CA LEU A 56 0.56 -5.03 -4.98
C LEU A 56 0.41 -6.39 -5.69
N PHE A 57 1.23 -7.39 -5.34
CA PHE A 57 1.21 -8.70 -6.02
C PHE A 57 0.03 -9.59 -5.62
N LYS A 58 -0.43 -9.50 -4.36
CA LYS A 58 -1.56 -10.33 -3.87
C LYS A 58 -2.89 -10.03 -4.57
N SER A 59 -3.11 -8.79 -5.02
CA SER A 59 -4.44 -8.33 -5.44
C SER A 59 -4.44 -7.46 -6.70
N PHE A 60 -3.36 -7.49 -7.49
CA PHE A 60 -3.20 -6.65 -8.68
C PHE A 60 -4.42 -6.78 -9.63
N PRO A 61 -4.98 -5.68 -10.18
CA PRO A 61 -4.46 -4.30 -10.18
C PRO A 61 -4.69 -3.51 -8.89
N ASN A 62 -5.48 -4.05 -7.96
CA ASN A 62 -5.76 -3.38 -6.69
C ASN A 62 -4.62 -3.59 -5.69
N ALA A 63 -4.44 -2.60 -4.82
CA ALA A 63 -3.54 -2.70 -3.69
C ALA A 63 -4.16 -3.48 -2.53
N ASN A 64 -3.40 -4.38 -1.91
CA ASN A 64 -3.77 -4.98 -0.63
C ASN A 64 -3.01 -4.30 0.51
N ILE A 65 -3.73 -3.73 1.47
CA ILE A 65 -3.17 -3.12 2.65
C ILE A 65 -3.42 -4.04 3.85
N THR A 66 -2.37 -4.35 4.59
CA THR A 66 -2.42 -5.05 5.88
C THR A 66 -1.94 -4.07 6.94
N ILE A 67 -2.70 -3.94 8.03
CA ILE A 67 -2.39 -3.04 9.12
C ILE A 67 -2.21 -3.88 10.37
N ASP A 68 -1.03 -3.81 10.97
CA ASP A 68 -0.70 -4.58 12.16
C ASP A 68 -0.72 -3.69 13.41
N LYS A 69 -1.09 -4.30 14.53
CA LYS A 69 -1.13 -3.66 15.87
C LYS A 69 -1.95 -2.37 15.87
N ILE A 70 -3.20 -2.49 15.44
CA ILE A 70 -4.17 -1.41 15.50
C ILE A 70 -4.57 -1.15 16.95
N SER A 71 -4.49 0.10 17.38
CA SER A 71 -5.04 0.62 18.63
C SER A 71 -6.13 1.63 18.31
N VAL A 72 -7.35 1.37 18.76
CA VAL A 72 -8.50 2.27 18.57
C VAL A 72 -8.86 2.89 19.90
N ILE A 73 -8.83 4.22 19.97
CA ILE A 73 -9.34 4.97 21.12
C ILE A 73 -10.61 5.68 20.66
N ASN A 74 -11.73 5.34 21.30
CA ASN A 74 -13.01 6.01 21.06
C ASN A 74 -12.92 7.45 21.58
N LYS A 75 -13.59 8.40 20.91
CA LYS A 75 -13.78 9.75 21.47
C LYS A 75 -14.64 9.65 22.75
N ALA A 76 -14.70 10.72 23.55
CA ALA A 76 -15.36 10.80 24.87
C ALA A 76 -16.50 9.77 25.12
N PRO A 77 -16.52 9.08 26.27
CA PRO A 77 -16.00 9.53 27.58
C PRO A 77 -14.60 9.01 27.94
N PHE A 78 -13.87 8.40 27.02
CA PHE A 78 -12.58 7.73 27.29
C PHE A 78 -11.34 8.52 26.83
N GLU A 79 -11.41 9.85 26.83
CA GLU A 79 -10.24 10.72 26.59
C GLU A 79 -9.19 10.63 27.72
#